data_AF-A0A8C0BHT7-F1
#
_entry.id   AF-A0A8C0BHT7-F1
#
_cell.length_a   1.000
_cell.length_b   1.000
_cell.length_c   1.000
_cell.angle_alpha   90.00
_cell.angle_beta   90.00
_cell.angle_gamma   90.00
#
_symmetry.space_group_name_H-M   'P 1'
#
loop_
_entity.id
_entity.type
_entity.pdbx_description
1 polymer ?
#
loop_
_entity_poly.entity_id
_entity_poly.type
_entity_poly.pdbx_seq_one_letter_code
_entity_poly.pdbx_strand_id
1 'polypeptide(L)'
;FRHRRYTSRNLLWLLAFLGSLALLIHAYAKCVGFYFQYPHSTQLEEETARNKTFPAVTLCNLNPARFSQLSGHDLYWAGEMLGLLDGAGQPLVPESPEKSRLEALLGTLAMSEEEKSRPFDLEDFFHRLGHQIEDMLVECRFQGERCGPQHFAPVYTRYGKCYTFNGDRRNPRVTRQGGMGNGLEIMLDIQQEEYLPIWRETNETSFEAGIRVQIHSQDEPPYIHQLGFGVSPGFQTFVSCQEQRVRQDAPQPLGRCPWAPSPARPCSDAPLALADSQERCSCPTPCNLTRYGKEISMVRIPNKGSARYLARKYNKNETYIRENFLVLDIFFEALNYEAIEQKKAYDIAGLLGDIGGQMGLFIGASILTILEILDYVYESPCETLGRHVEGTYNAGILPNHHHRHHYPHQGVFEDFAC
;
A
#
# COMPACT_ATOMS: atom_id res chain seq x y z
N PHE A 1 -43.98 -7.66 -65.04
CA PHE A 1 -43.24 -6.87 -64.04
C PHE A 1 -44.22 -6.22 -63.07
N ARG A 2 -44.57 -6.90 -61.97
CA ARG A 2 -45.43 -6.34 -60.91
C ARG A 2 -44.51 -5.77 -59.84
N HIS A 3 -44.16 -4.48 -59.95
CA HIS A 3 -43.54 -3.76 -58.84
C HIS A 3 -44.57 -3.68 -57.71
N ARG A 4 -44.47 -4.60 -56.74
CA ARG A 4 -45.21 -4.53 -55.47
C ARG A 4 -44.70 -3.29 -54.75
N ARG A 5 -45.57 -2.30 -54.56
CA ARG A 5 -45.24 -1.04 -53.87
C ARG A 5 -44.68 -1.39 -52.50
N TYR A 6 -43.43 -1.02 -52.23
CA TYR A 6 -42.94 -0.97 -50.85
C TYR A 6 -43.84 0.01 -50.10
N THR A 7 -44.66 -0.50 -49.18
CA THR A 7 -45.45 0.33 -48.27
C THR A 7 -44.49 1.12 -47.38
N SER A 8 -44.77 2.40 -47.15
CA SER A 8 -43.97 3.29 -46.25
C SER A 8 -43.69 2.66 -44.87
N ARG A 9 -44.62 1.82 -44.40
CA ARG A 9 -44.50 1.00 -43.18
C ARG A 9 -43.29 0.05 -43.20
N ASN A 10 -43.01 -0.60 -44.32
CA ASN A 10 -41.89 -1.56 -44.43
C ASN A 10 -40.53 -0.85 -44.41
N LEU A 11 -40.46 0.36 -44.96
CA LEU A 11 -39.26 1.19 -44.90
C LEU A 11 -39.01 1.69 -43.47
N LEU A 12 -40.07 2.07 -42.75
CA LEU A 12 -39.99 2.50 -41.35
C LEU A 12 -39.47 1.37 -40.44
N TRP A 13 -40.01 0.15 -40.59
CA TRP A 13 -39.57 -1.02 -39.84
C TRP A 13 -38.11 -1.41 -40.14
N LEU A 14 -37.68 -1.32 -41.41
CA LEU A 14 -36.30 -1.58 -41.79
C LEU A 14 -35.33 -0.55 -41.20
N LEU A 15 -35.71 0.74 -41.19
CA LEU A 15 -34.91 1.79 -40.54
C LEU A 15 -34.84 1.61 -39.02
N ALA A 16 -35.94 1.24 -38.38
CA ALA A 16 -35.98 0.95 -36.94
C ALA A 16 -35.09 -0.26 -36.59
N PHE A 17 -35.15 -1.33 -37.38
CA PHE A 17 -34.29 -2.50 -37.22
C PHE A 17 -32.80 -2.16 -37.39
N LEU A 18 -32.43 -1.46 -38.46
CA LEU A 18 -31.04 -1.02 -38.69
C LEU A 18 -30.54 -0.07 -37.58
N GLY A 19 -31.40 0.84 -37.10
CA GLY A 19 -31.09 1.71 -35.97
C GLY A 19 -30.85 0.93 -34.67
N SER A 20 -31.70 -0.04 -34.36
CA SER A 20 -31.54 -0.91 -33.19
C SER A 20 -30.29 -1.78 -33.27
N LEU A 21 -29.94 -2.28 -34.47
CA LEU A 21 -28.71 -3.04 -34.71
C LEU A 21 -27.46 -2.17 -34.54
N ALA A 22 -27.48 -0.93 -35.03
CA ALA A 22 -26.37 0.01 -34.86
C ALA A 22 -26.15 0.36 -33.37
N LEU A 23 -27.22 0.58 -32.61
CA LEU A 23 -27.14 0.81 -31.17
C LEU A 23 -26.60 -0.42 -30.42
N LEU A 24 -27.01 -1.62 -30.81
CA LEU A 24 -26.51 -2.88 -30.23
C LEU A 24 -24.99 -3.03 -30.48
N ILE A 25 -24.53 -2.82 -31.72
CA ILE A 25 -23.11 -2.91 -32.07
C ILE A 25 -22.29 -1.87 -31.29
N HIS A 26 -22.79 -0.64 -31.16
CA HIS A 26 -22.14 0.42 -30.39
C HIS A 26 -22.06 0.09 -28.90
N ALA A 27 -23.15 -0.43 -28.33
CA ALA A 27 -23.21 -0.83 -26.93
C ALA A 27 -22.26 -2.00 -26.65
N TYR A 28 -22.21 -2.99 -27.54
CA TYR A 28 -21.27 -4.10 -27.48
C TYR A 28 -19.82 -3.62 -27.55
N ALA A 29 -19.49 -2.75 -28.51
CA ALA A 29 -18.15 -2.19 -28.65
C ALA A 29 -17.72 -1.42 -27.40
N LYS A 30 -18.64 -0.68 -26.75
CA LYS A 30 -18.39 -0.01 -25.48
C LYS A 30 -18.16 -0.98 -24.32
N CYS A 31 -19.01 -1.99 -24.15
CA CYS A 31 -18.87 -2.99 -23.09
C CYS A 31 -17.56 -3.77 -23.21
N VAL A 32 -17.23 -4.24 -24.42
CA VAL A 32 -15.97 -4.94 -24.69
C VAL A 32 -14.76 -4.00 -24.53
N GLY A 33 -14.87 -2.76 -25.00
CA GLY A 33 -13.83 -1.75 -24.81
C GLY A 33 -13.56 -1.44 -23.33
N PHE A 34 -14.61 -1.33 -22.51
CA PHE A 34 -14.50 -1.11 -21.07
C PHE A 34 -13.93 -2.33 -20.34
N TYR A 35 -14.29 -3.55 -20.75
CA TYR A 35 -13.68 -4.79 -20.23
C TYR A 35 -12.16 -4.81 -20.45
N PHE A 36 -11.71 -4.46 -21.66
CA PHE A 36 -10.28 -4.40 -21.99
C PHE A 36 -9.53 -3.20 -21.40
N GLN A 37 -10.21 -2.27 -20.72
CA GLN A 37 -9.56 -1.25 -19.87
C GLN A 37 -9.19 -1.80 -18.48
N TYR A 38 -9.65 -3.00 -18.13
CA TYR A 38 -9.37 -3.67 -16.85
C TYR A 38 -9.60 -2.77 -15.62
N PRO A 39 -10.81 -2.21 -15.45
CA PRO A 39 -11.13 -1.37 -14.30
C PRO A 39 -11.03 -2.18 -13.00
N HIS A 40 -10.51 -1.55 -11.95
CA HIS A 40 -10.36 -2.13 -10.62
C HIS A 40 -11.06 -1.27 -9.57
N SER A 41 -11.47 -1.90 -8.48
CA SER A 41 -12.07 -1.25 -7.32
C SER A 41 -11.33 -1.71 -6.07
N THR A 42 -11.10 -0.77 -5.14
CA THR A 42 -10.44 -1.06 -3.88
C THR A 42 -11.52 -1.23 -2.81
N GLN A 43 -11.51 -2.39 -2.14
CA GLN A 43 -12.36 -2.67 -0.99
C GLN A 43 -11.54 -2.52 0.28
N LEU A 44 -12.13 -1.81 1.25
CA LEU A 44 -11.56 -1.59 2.57
C LEU A 44 -12.43 -2.32 3.58
N GLU A 45 -11.86 -3.28 4.28
CA GLU A 45 -12.54 -4.03 5.32
C GLU A 45 -11.70 -3.97 6.61
N GLU A 46 -12.37 -3.79 7.74
CA GLU A 46 -11.73 -3.80 9.05
C GLU A 46 -12.07 -5.11 9.75
N GLU A 47 -11.05 -5.93 9.99
CA GLU A 47 -11.23 -7.26 10.57
C GLU A 47 -10.61 -7.32 11.96
N THR A 48 -11.40 -7.76 12.95
CA THR A 48 -10.93 -7.96 14.33
C THR A 48 -10.18 -9.28 14.48
N ALA A 49 -8.95 -9.22 14.98
CA ALA A 49 -8.12 -10.36 15.32
C ALA A 49 -8.07 -10.59 16.83
N ARG A 50 -7.97 -11.85 17.28
CA ARG A 50 -7.79 -12.16 18.71
C ARG A 50 -6.37 -11.88 19.17
N ASN A 51 -5.40 -12.23 18.33
CA ASN A 51 -3.98 -12.02 18.57
C ASN A 51 -3.38 -11.43 17.29
N LYS A 52 -2.44 -10.51 17.43
CA LYS A 52 -1.66 -9.93 16.33
C LYS A 52 -0.19 -10.21 16.49
N THR A 53 0.50 -10.52 15.40
CA THR A 53 1.95 -10.58 15.40
C THR A 53 2.50 -9.17 15.59
N PHE A 54 3.36 -8.97 16.58
CA PHE A 54 4.06 -7.70 16.77
C PHE A 54 5.06 -7.52 15.62
N PRO A 55 5.24 -6.29 15.08
CA PRO A 55 6.18 -6.07 13.99
C PRO A 55 7.64 -6.29 14.42
N ALA A 56 8.53 -6.34 13.44
CA ALA A 56 9.95 -6.16 13.67
C ALA A 56 10.23 -4.65 13.82
N VAL A 57 11.00 -4.29 14.84
CA VAL A 57 11.39 -2.89 15.11
C VAL A 57 12.90 -2.80 14.97
N THR A 58 13.35 -2.18 13.88
CA THR A 58 14.78 -1.92 13.67
C THR A 58 15.11 -0.50 14.05
N LEU A 59 16.14 -0.33 14.89
CA LEU A 59 16.63 0.96 15.34
C LEU A 59 18.13 1.10 15.09
N CYS A 60 18.55 2.31 14.75
CA CYS A 60 19.95 2.68 14.52
C CYS A 60 20.25 3.99 15.23
N ASN A 61 21.41 4.07 15.88
CA ASN A 61 21.96 5.36 16.26
C ASN A 61 22.31 6.14 14.99
N LEU A 62 22.09 7.46 14.98
CA LEU A 62 22.48 8.30 13.85
C LEU A 62 24.00 8.42 13.74
N ASN A 63 24.73 8.26 14.86
CA ASN A 63 26.17 8.18 14.84
C ASN A 63 26.65 6.78 14.39
N PRO A 64 27.43 6.68 13.29
CA PRO A 64 27.80 5.40 12.70
C PRO A 64 28.88 4.64 13.49
N ALA A 65 29.74 5.35 14.22
CA ALA A 65 30.85 4.76 14.97
C ALA A 65 31.21 5.60 16.21
N ARG A 66 31.57 4.93 17.31
CA ARG A 66 31.96 5.58 18.56
C ARG A 66 33.37 6.18 18.46
N PHE A 67 33.50 7.46 18.78
CA PHE A 67 34.76 8.19 18.68
C PHE A 67 35.87 7.59 19.55
N SER A 68 35.56 7.13 20.78
CA SER A 68 36.57 6.57 21.69
C SER A 68 37.18 5.24 21.24
N GLN A 69 36.50 4.52 20.32
CA GLN A 69 36.90 3.19 19.87
C GLN A 69 37.69 3.20 18.55
N LEU A 70 37.89 4.38 17.96
CA LEU A 70 38.67 4.53 16.73
C LEU A 70 40.14 4.23 16.98
N SER A 71 40.71 3.34 16.16
CA SER A 71 42.16 3.11 16.11
C SER A 71 42.81 3.92 14.97
N GLY A 72 44.14 4.05 15.02
CA GLY A 72 44.89 4.63 13.90
C GLY A 72 44.69 3.84 12.59
N HIS A 73 44.57 2.51 12.67
CA HIS A 73 44.31 1.66 11.49
C HIS A 73 42.95 1.99 10.87
N ASP A 74 41.93 2.16 11.71
CA ASP A 74 40.58 2.51 11.27
C ASP A 74 40.58 3.91 10.61
N LEU A 75 41.29 4.88 11.18
CA LEU A 75 41.42 6.22 10.61
C LEU A 75 42.17 6.21 9.27
N TYR A 76 43.19 5.37 9.11
CA TYR A 76 43.94 5.25 7.85
C TYR A 76 43.04 4.79 6.69
N TRP A 77 42.14 3.83 6.93
CA TRP A 77 41.27 3.27 5.89
C TRP A 77 39.93 3.99 5.73
N ALA A 78 39.31 4.40 6.83
CA ALA A 78 37.96 4.96 6.87
C ALA A 78 37.92 6.47 7.16
N GLY A 79 39.05 7.12 7.44
CA GLY A 79 39.09 8.52 7.87
C GLY A 79 38.52 9.51 6.84
N GLU A 80 38.74 9.28 5.55
CA GLU A 80 38.13 10.09 4.48
C GLU A 80 36.62 9.85 4.38
N MET A 81 36.17 8.59 4.44
CA MET A 81 34.74 8.23 4.42
C MET A 81 33.97 8.85 5.60
N LEU A 82 34.60 8.87 6.78
CA LEU A 82 34.03 9.46 7.99
C LEU A 82 34.10 11.00 8.01
N GLY A 83 34.71 11.64 7.00
CA GLY A 83 34.87 13.09 6.95
C GLY A 83 35.86 13.65 7.98
N LEU A 84 36.74 12.82 8.54
CA LEU A 84 37.75 13.20 9.52
C LEU A 84 39.08 13.61 8.87
N LEU A 85 39.42 12.96 7.75
CA LEU A 85 40.64 13.21 6.98
C LEU A 85 40.32 13.73 5.57
N ASP A 86 41.26 14.47 4.98
CA ASP A 86 41.25 14.80 3.56
C ASP A 86 41.85 13.66 2.70
N GLY A 87 41.81 13.82 1.37
CA GLY A 87 42.38 12.83 0.44
C GLY A 87 43.91 12.71 0.50
N ALA A 88 44.60 13.55 1.27
CA ALA A 88 46.02 13.46 1.58
C ALA A 88 46.28 12.85 2.98
N GLY A 89 45.23 12.38 3.66
CA GLY A 89 45.30 11.83 5.01
C GLY A 89 45.57 12.88 6.09
N GLN A 90 45.39 14.17 5.78
CA GLN A 90 45.54 15.26 6.73
C GLN A 90 44.22 15.55 7.45
N PRO A 91 44.27 16.10 8.66
CA PRO A 91 43.08 16.31 9.46
C PRO A 91 42.32 17.54 9.00
N LEU A 92 41.00 17.44 8.84
CA LEU A 92 40.15 18.56 8.42
C LEU A 92 39.78 19.54 9.55
N VAL A 93 40.43 19.43 10.72
CA VAL A 93 40.00 20.10 11.96
C VAL A 93 40.38 21.59 12.00
N PRO A 94 39.45 22.50 12.34
CA PRO A 94 39.80 23.87 12.74
C PRO A 94 40.57 23.90 14.07
N GLU A 95 41.28 24.99 14.42
CA GLU A 95 42.00 25.08 15.71
C GLU A 95 41.03 25.03 16.91
N SER A 96 40.82 23.84 17.48
CA SER A 96 39.86 23.55 18.56
C SER A 96 40.45 22.53 19.55
N PRO A 97 39.88 22.32 20.76
CA PRO A 97 40.32 21.27 21.67
C PRO A 97 40.17 19.85 21.08
N GLU A 98 39.28 19.67 20.10
CA GLU A 98 39.13 18.40 19.36
C GLU A 98 40.32 18.13 18.44
N LYS A 99 40.96 19.18 17.91
CA LYS A 99 42.21 19.08 17.15
C LYS A 99 43.29 18.40 17.99
N SER A 100 43.41 18.72 19.28
CA SER A 100 44.41 18.07 20.14
C SER A 100 44.13 16.58 20.41
N ARG A 101 42.85 16.17 20.50
CA ARG A 101 42.45 14.76 20.62
C ARG A 101 42.68 14.00 19.33
N LEU A 102 42.31 14.61 18.21
CA LEU A 102 42.55 14.01 16.90
C LEU A 102 44.05 13.97 16.61
N GLU A 103 44.84 15.00 16.92
CA GLU A 103 46.30 15.03 16.79
C GLU A 103 46.97 13.99 17.68
N ALA A 104 46.42 13.69 18.87
CA ALA A 104 46.90 12.58 19.68
C ALA A 104 46.61 11.23 19.01
N LEU A 105 45.43 11.05 18.40
CA LEU A 105 45.08 9.87 17.61
C LEU A 105 45.90 9.77 16.31
N LEU A 106 46.13 10.87 15.61
CA LEU A 106 46.98 10.98 14.43
C LEU A 106 48.46 10.79 14.80
N GLY A 107 48.86 11.14 16.02
CA GLY A 107 50.17 10.82 16.58
C GLY A 107 50.38 9.31 16.69
N THR A 108 49.30 8.52 16.83
CA THR A 108 49.34 7.06 16.69
C THR A 108 49.37 6.57 15.23
N LEU A 109 49.16 7.46 14.25
CA LEU A 109 49.34 7.14 12.82
C LEU A 109 50.81 7.01 12.39
N ALA A 110 51.77 7.13 13.32
CA ALA A 110 53.10 6.56 13.17
C ALA A 110 53.04 5.01 13.21
N MET A 111 52.16 4.44 12.39
CA MET A 111 51.90 3.01 12.29
C MET A 111 53.07 2.33 11.57
N SER A 112 53.41 1.13 12.01
CA SER A 112 54.36 0.31 11.26
C SER A 112 53.79 -0.04 9.88
N GLU A 113 54.65 -0.29 8.90
CA GLU A 113 54.21 -0.75 7.56
C GLU A 113 53.43 -2.09 7.63
N GLU A 114 53.65 -2.87 8.70
CA GLU A 114 52.89 -4.09 8.99
C GLU A 114 51.43 -3.81 9.38
N GLU A 115 51.15 -2.70 10.07
CA GLU A 115 49.78 -2.32 10.43
C GLU A 115 49.01 -1.74 9.25
N LYS A 116 49.68 -1.03 8.34
CA LYS A 116 49.06 -0.53 7.10
C LYS A 116 48.70 -1.65 6.13
N SER A 117 49.48 -2.73 6.14
CA SER A 117 49.28 -3.89 5.26
C SER A 117 48.21 -4.87 5.75
N ARG A 118 47.64 -4.68 6.95
CA ARG A 118 46.52 -5.49 7.44
C ARG A 118 45.25 -5.21 6.60
N PRO A 119 44.49 -6.26 6.23
CA PRO A 119 43.26 -6.09 5.46
C PRO A 119 42.19 -5.40 6.31
N PHE A 120 41.50 -4.43 5.71
CA PHE A 120 40.38 -3.73 6.32
C PHE A 120 39.05 -4.40 5.95
N ASP A 121 38.28 -4.81 6.96
CA ASP A 121 36.94 -5.37 6.80
C ASP A 121 35.91 -4.39 7.36
N LEU A 122 34.99 -3.95 6.50
CA LEU A 122 33.96 -2.98 6.84
C LEU A 122 32.92 -3.55 7.82
N GLU A 123 32.62 -4.85 7.75
CA GLU A 123 31.67 -5.49 8.67
C GLU A 123 32.26 -5.57 10.08
N ASP A 124 33.53 -5.96 10.21
CA ASP A 124 34.25 -5.94 11.50
C ASP A 124 34.35 -4.51 12.07
N PHE A 125 34.68 -3.53 11.20
CA PHE A 125 34.71 -2.12 11.56
C PHE A 125 33.40 -1.68 12.23
N PHE A 126 32.25 -1.89 11.57
CA PHE A 126 30.97 -1.52 12.18
C PHE A 126 30.60 -2.40 13.37
N HIS A 127 30.95 -3.68 13.38
CA HIS A 127 30.69 -4.59 14.50
C HIS A 127 31.33 -4.09 15.80
N ARG A 128 32.60 -3.65 15.72
CA ARG A 128 33.43 -3.21 16.86
C ARG A 128 33.17 -1.74 17.24
N LEU A 129 33.16 -0.83 16.25
CA LEU A 129 33.05 0.60 16.53
C LEU A 129 31.62 1.09 16.70
N GLY A 130 30.64 0.37 16.14
CA GLY A 130 29.22 0.72 16.31
C GLY A 130 28.80 0.78 17.78
N HIS A 131 27.71 1.51 18.04
CA HIS A 131 27.14 1.54 19.40
C HIS A 131 26.65 0.15 19.80
N GLN A 132 26.96 -0.25 21.03
CA GLN A 132 26.53 -1.54 21.57
C GLN A 132 25.16 -1.40 22.22
N ILE A 133 24.26 -2.34 21.96
CA ILE A 133 22.90 -2.29 22.48
C ILE A 133 22.89 -2.43 24.01
N GLU A 134 23.86 -3.14 24.58
CA GLU A 134 24.06 -3.30 26.02
C GLU A 134 24.32 -1.96 26.72
N ASP A 135 25.00 -1.03 26.04
CA ASP A 135 25.32 0.29 26.59
C ASP A 135 24.21 1.30 26.33
N MET A 136 23.51 1.17 25.20
CA MET A 136 22.39 2.06 24.84
C MET A 136 21.10 1.71 25.58
N LEU A 137 20.82 0.44 25.83
CA LEU A 137 19.54 -0.03 26.38
C LEU A 137 19.48 0.13 27.89
N VAL A 138 18.87 1.23 28.34
CA VAL A 138 18.73 1.55 29.77
C VAL A 138 17.58 0.75 30.40
N GLU A 139 16.43 0.72 29.75
CA GLU A 139 15.26 -0.03 30.22
C GLU A 139 14.48 -0.60 29.01
N CYS A 140 13.92 -1.80 29.15
CA CYS A 140 13.17 -2.48 28.10
C CYS A 140 12.00 -3.24 28.71
N ARG A 141 10.79 -3.00 28.19
CA ARG A 141 9.58 -3.73 28.53
C ARG A 141 8.81 -4.11 27.29
N PHE A 142 8.32 -5.34 27.24
CA PHE A 142 7.41 -5.82 26.23
C PHE A 142 6.20 -6.44 26.91
N GLN A 143 5.01 -5.86 26.72
CA GLN A 143 3.78 -6.27 27.42
C GLN A 143 3.92 -6.21 28.95
N GLY A 144 4.62 -5.20 29.46
CA GLY A 144 4.93 -5.05 30.88
C GLY A 144 6.04 -5.96 31.41
N GLU A 145 6.46 -6.99 30.67
CA GLU A 145 7.54 -7.89 31.06
C GLU A 145 8.91 -7.31 30.69
N ARG A 146 9.91 -7.48 31.56
CA ARG A 146 11.25 -6.97 31.30
C ARG A 146 11.91 -7.72 30.13
N CYS A 147 12.43 -6.97 29.17
CA CYS A 147 13.31 -7.47 28.12
C CYS A 147 14.75 -7.01 28.35
N GLY A 148 15.66 -7.53 27.53
CA GLY A 148 17.09 -7.27 27.63
C GLY A 148 17.77 -7.31 26.27
N PRO A 149 19.07 -6.99 26.22
CA PRO A 149 19.85 -6.86 24.97
C PRO A 149 19.80 -8.08 24.06
N GLN A 150 19.70 -9.29 24.61
CA GLN A 150 19.63 -10.55 23.87
C GLN A 150 18.42 -10.69 22.93
N HIS A 151 17.41 -9.83 23.07
CA HIS A 151 16.23 -9.80 22.21
C HIS A 151 16.38 -8.87 20.99
N PHE A 152 17.54 -8.24 20.85
CA PHE A 152 17.90 -7.33 19.78
C PHE A 152 18.98 -7.99 18.92
N ALA A 153 18.62 -8.41 17.71
CA ALA A 153 19.58 -9.00 16.78
C ALA A 153 20.35 -7.88 16.04
N PRO A 154 21.68 -7.96 15.93
CA PRO A 154 22.44 -6.98 15.16
C PRO A 154 22.12 -7.10 13.66
N VAL A 155 21.99 -5.96 12.99
CA VAL A 155 21.82 -5.86 11.54
C VAL A 155 22.62 -4.67 11.03
N TYR A 156 23.25 -4.82 9.87
CA TYR A 156 24.08 -3.78 9.28
C TYR A 156 23.30 -3.03 8.20
N THR A 157 23.25 -1.72 8.32
CA THR A 157 22.59 -0.83 7.36
C THR A 157 23.55 0.27 6.93
N ARG A 158 23.08 1.22 6.12
CA ARG A 158 23.87 2.40 5.75
C ARG A 158 24.31 3.24 6.97
N TYR A 159 23.56 3.20 8.08
CA TYR A 159 23.96 3.87 9.33
C TYR A 159 24.98 3.08 10.15
N GLY A 160 25.51 1.96 9.64
CA GLY A 160 26.41 1.08 10.37
C GLY A 160 25.66 0.01 11.18
N LYS A 161 26.08 -0.21 12.43
CA LYS A 161 25.54 -1.26 13.31
C LYS A 161 24.19 -0.83 13.90
N CYS A 162 23.15 -1.58 13.56
CA CYS A 162 21.78 -1.39 14.01
C CYS A 162 21.25 -2.64 14.73
N TYR A 163 20.06 -2.54 15.31
CA TYR A 163 19.46 -3.62 16.08
C TYR A 163 17.99 -3.81 15.74
N THR A 164 17.59 -5.06 15.53
CA THR A 164 16.19 -5.44 15.27
C THR A 164 15.60 -6.21 16.43
N PHE A 165 14.58 -5.64 17.07
CA PHE A 165 13.70 -6.35 18.00
C PHE A 165 12.67 -7.16 17.21
N ASN A 166 12.45 -8.41 17.64
CA ASN A 166 11.42 -9.29 17.08
C ASN A 166 11.53 -9.53 15.55
N GLY A 167 12.77 -9.66 15.05
CA GLY A 167 13.06 -9.96 13.65
C GLY A 167 12.98 -11.45 13.27
N ASP A 168 12.93 -12.37 14.24
CA ASP A 168 12.87 -13.81 13.95
C ASP A 168 11.47 -14.24 13.49
N ARG A 169 11.36 -14.65 12.22
CA ARG A 169 10.13 -15.17 11.61
C ARG A 169 9.66 -16.48 12.23
N ARG A 170 10.55 -17.30 12.80
CA ARG A 170 10.21 -18.64 13.30
C ARG A 170 9.41 -18.59 14.59
N ASN A 171 9.69 -17.60 15.43
CA ASN A 171 9.04 -17.43 16.72
C ASN A 171 8.72 -15.94 16.98
N PRO A 172 7.78 -15.36 16.21
CA PRO A 172 7.49 -13.94 16.34
C PRO A 172 6.63 -13.70 17.58
N ARG A 173 6.92 -12.61 18.28
CA ARG A 173 6.16 -12.17 19.45
C ARG A 173 4.78 -11.69 19.01
N VAL A 174 3.76 -11.99 19.81
CA VAL A 174 2.36 -11.63 19.53
C VAL A 174 1.79 -10.74 20.62
N THR A 175 0.92 -9.78 20.26
CA THR A 175 0.10 -9.02 21.20
C THR A 175 -1.33 -9.53 21.25
N ARG A 176 -1.95 -9.42 22.43
CA ARG A 176 -3.33 -9.84 22.71
C ARG A 176 -4.25 -8.69 23.08
N GLN A 177 -3.71 -7.48 23.21
CA GLN A 177 -4.44 -6.27 23.58
C GLN A 177 -3.78 -5.05 22.94
N GLY A 178 -4.59 -4.05 22.59
CA GLY A 178 -4.10 -2.74 22.16
C GLY A 178 -3.64 -1.87 23.33
N GLY A 179 -3.04 -0.73 23.02
CA GLY A 179 -2.60 0.29 23.97
C GLY A 179 -1.15 0.16 24.43
N MET A 180 -0.61 1.27 24.95
CA MET A 180 0.83 1.45 25.25
C MET A 180 1.44 0.38 26.17
N GLY A 181 0.71 -0.10 27.18
CA GLY A 181 1.21 -1.12 28.11
C GLY A 181 1.37 -2.52 27.51
N ASN A 182 0.78 -2.77 26.34
CA ASN A 182 0.81 -4.04 25.63
C ASN A 182 1.79 -4.05 24.44
N GLY A 183 2.58 -2.97 24.30
CA GLY A 183 3.58 -2.79 23.26
C GLY A 183 5.01 -3.01 23.73
N LEU A 184 5.95 -2.47 22.96
CA LEU A 184 7.36 -2.33 23.29
C LEU A 184 7.60 -0.92 23.85
N GLU A 185 8.10 -0.85 25.09
CA GLU A 185 8.57 0.38 25.75
C GLU A 185 10.08 0.24 25.97
N ILE A 186 10.87 1.13 25.38
CA ILE A 186 12.33 1.15 25.56
C ILE A 186 12.81 2.54 25.95
N MET A 187 13.75 2.58 26.89
CA MET A 187 14.53 3.77 27.23
C MET A 187 15.95 3.58 26.74
N LEU A 188 16.41 4.51 25.88
CA LEU A 188 17.71 4.44 25.24
C LEU A 188 18.58 5.65 25.62
N ASP A 189 19.88 5.40 25.77
CA ASP A 189 20.94 6.41 25.84
C ASP A 189 21.65 6.46 24.48
N ILE A 190 21.60 7.60 23.80
CA ILE A 190 22.23 7.76 22.47
C ILE A 190 23.73 8.05 22.53
N GLN A 191 24.28 8.39 23.72
CA GLN A 191 25.71 8.62 23.92
C GLN A 191 26.32 9.68 22.98
N GLN A 192 25.78 10.92 22.97
CA GLN A 192 26.31 12.03 22.16
C GLN A 192 27.80 12.33 22.40
N GLU A 193 28.34 11.98 23.56
CA GLU A 193 29.76 12.12 23.88
C GLU A 193 30.69 11.22 23.05
N GLU A 194 30.13 10.17 22.43
CA GLU A 194 30.82 9.25 21.52
C GLU A 194 30.60 9.60 20.05
N TYR A 195 29.88 10.68 19.74
CA TYR A 195 29.60 11.07 18.36
C TYR A 195 30.86 11.52 17.63
N LEU A 196 30.95 11.16 16.35
CA LEU A 196 32.01 11.65 15.50
C LEU A 196 31.86 13.17 15.28
N PRO A 197 32.94 13.94 15.41
CA PRO A 197 32.91 15.36 15.11
C PRO A 197 32.76 15.60 13.59
N ILE A 198 31.99 16.62 13.21
CA ILE A 198 31.67 16.92 11.81
C ILE A 198 32.45 18.16 11.36
N TRP A 199 33.41 17.98 10.45
CA TRP A 199 34.24 19.08 9.91
C TRP A 199 34.10 19.28 8.40
N ARG A 200 33.48 18.32 7.71
CA ARG A 200 33.15 18.39 6.29
C ARG A 200 31.81 17.71 6.06
N GLU A 201 30.99 18.31 5.21
CA GLU A 201 29.75 17.67 4.75
C GLU A 201 30.11 16.52 3.78
N THR A 202 29.73 15.31 4.15
CA THR A 202 29.80 14.11 3.31
C THR A 202 28.40 13.53 3.15
N ASN A 203 28.22 12.58 2.24
CA ASN A 203 26.94 11.89 2.07
C ASN A 203 26.50 11.07 3.30
N GLU A 204 27.41 10.80 4.24
CA GLU A 204 27.18 9.96 5.42
C GLU A 204 27.20 10.75 6.74
N THR A 205 27.53 12.05 6.74
CA THR A 205 27.52 12.88 7.95
C THR A 205 26.11 13.35 8.29
N SER A 206 25.60 12.95 9.46
CA SER A 206 24.34 13.43 10.00
C SER A 206 24.56 14.52 11.07
N PHE A 207 24.00 15.71 10.87
CA PHE A 207 23.99 16.79 11.89
C PHE A 207 22.97 16.56 13.02
N GLU A 208 22.16 15.51 12.89
CA GLU A 208 21.07 15.19 13.79
C GLU A 208 21.56 14.29 14.94
N ALA A 209 21.01 14.50 16.14
CA ALA A 209 21.22 13.61 17.29
C ALA A 209 19.93 12.86 17.64
N GLY A 210 20.05 11.55 17.85
CA GLY A 210 18.91 10.68 18.09
C GLY A 210 19.06 9.32 17.43
N ILE A 211 17.93 8.66 17.22
CA ILE A 211 17.89 7.37 16.53
C ILE A 211 16.93 7.43 15.34
N ARG A 212 17.21 6.61 14.34
CA ARG A 212 16.25 6.26 13.28
C ARG A 212 15.60 4.93 13.63
N VAL A 213 14.30 4.82 13.37
CA VAL A 213 13.51 3.63 13.65
C VAL A 213 12.69 3.25 12.42
N GLN A 214 12.65 1.97 12.10
CA GLN A 214 11.77 1.40 11.08
C GLN A 214 10.94 0.27 11.69
N ILE A 215 9.64 0.31 11.43
CA ILE A 215 8.68 -0.74 11.77
C ILE A 215 8.34 -1.48 10.49
N HIS A 216 8.60 -2.79 10.45
CA HIS A 216 8.43 -3.61 9.25
C HIS A 216 7.98 -5.04 9.58
N SER A 217 7.59 -5.79 8.54
CA SER A 217 7.32 -7.23 8.68
C SER A 217 8.62 -7.99 8.92
N GLN A 218 8.54 -9.14 9.61
CA GLN A 218 9.67 -10.07 9.75
C GLN A 218 10.18 -10.62 8.40
N ASP A 219 9.33 -10.57 7.37
CA ASP A 219 9.66 -11.02 6.02
C ASP A 219 10.43 -9.97 5.19
N GLU A 220 10.53 -8.73 5.68
CA GLU A 220 11.15 -7.61 4.99
C GLU A 220 12.47 -7.24 5.69
N PRO A 221 13.59 -7.11 4.95
CA PRO A 221 14.83 -6.59 5.52
C PRO A 221 14.70 -5.09 5.82
N PRO A 222 15.43 -4.56 6.83
CA PRO A 222 15.34 -3.15 7.17
C PRO A 222 16.00 -2.25 6.11
N TYR A 223 15.26 -1.24 5.66
CA TYR A 223 15.66 -0.19 4.72
C TYR A 223 15.51 1.20 5.37
N ILE A 224 16.13 1.33 6.54
CA ILE A 224 15.89 2.41 7.51
C ILE A 224 16.28 3.82 7.03
N HIS A 225 17.21 3.93 6.09
CA HIS A 225 17.66 5.23 5.55
C HIS A 225 16.57 5.91 4.71
N GLN A 226 15.71 5.14 4.04
CA GLN A 226 14.59 5.66 3.24
C GLN A 226 13.25 5.59 3.98
N LEU A 227 13.00 4.49 4.71
CA LEU A 227 11.68 4.20 5.29
C LEU A 227 11.60 4.44 6.80
N GLY A 228 12.74 4.72 7.45
CA GLY A 228 12.80 4.99 8.87
C GLY A 228 12.37 6.41 9.24
N PHE A 229 11.78 6.57 10.42
CA PHE A 229 11.45 7.86 11.04
C PHE A 229 12.45 8.19 12.15
N GLY A 230 12.66 9.48 12.43
CA GLY A 230 13.56 9.95 13.48
C GLY A 230 12.87 10.00 14.85
N VAL A 231 13.62 9.69 15.90
CA VAL A 231 13.21 9.81 17.30
C VAL A 231 14.27 10.62 18.05
N SER A 232 13.85 11.73 18.66
CA SER A 232 14.74 12.70 19.30
C SER A 232 14.97 12.40 20.78
N PRO A 233 16.18 12.68 21.31
CA PRO A 233 16.44 12.68 22.75
C PRO A 233 15.67 13.77 23.49
N GLY A 234 15.44 13.56 24.79
CA GLY A 234 14.66 14.46 25.66
C GLY A 234 13.15 14.31 25.49
N PHE A 235 12.70 13.32 24.72
CA PHE A 235 11.28 13.03 24.50
C PHE A 235 10.95 11.56 24.73
N GLN A 236 9.72 11.33 25.19
CA GLN A 236 9.05 10.05 25.11
C GLN A 236 8.13 10.09 23.89
N THR A 237 8.38 9.18 22.96
CA THR A 237 7.72 9.11 21.66
C THR A 237 6.77 7.94 21.62
N PHE A 238 5.49 8.21 21.45
CA PHE A 238 4.44 7.22 21.28
C PHE A 238 4.18 7.00 19.81
N VAL A 239 4.29 5.75 19.37
CA VAL A 239 4.03 5.31 18.01
C VAL A 239 2.86 4.33 18.06
N SER A 240 1.68 4.85 17.73
CA SER A 240 0.48 4.05 17.58
C SER A 240 0.47 3.42 16.19
N CYS A 241 0.45 2.10 16.13
CA CYS A 241 0.52 1.34 14.89
C CYS A 241 -0.85 0.75 14.51
N GLN A 242 -1.13 0.73 13.21
CA GLN A 242 -2.24 -0.01 12.61
C GLN A 242 -1.72 -0.92 11.51
N GLU A 243 -2.00 -2.23 11.62
CA GLU A 243 -1.60 -3.22 10.61
C GLU A 243 -2.54 -3.13 9.40
N GLN A 244 -1.96 -2.95 8.22
CA GLN A 244 -2.66 -2.91 6.94
C GLN A 244 -2.20 -4.08 6.07
N ARG A 245 -3.12 -4.92 5.62
CA ARG A 245 -2.85 -6.03 4.71
C ARG A 245 -3.32 -5.65 3.32
N VAL A 246 -2.36 -5.38 2.46
CA VAL A 246 -2.62 -5.00 1.07
C VAL A 246 -2.55 -6.24 0.21
N ARG A 247 -3.67 -6.55 -0.44
CA ARG A 247 -3.78 -7.59 -1.46
C ARG A 247 -4.16 -6.97 -2.80
N GLN A 248 -3.26 -7.12 -3.77
CA GLN A 248 -3.47 -6.62 -5.12
C GLN A 248 -3.73 -7.80 -6.05
N ASP A 249 -4.98 -8.01 -6.45
CA ASP A 249 -5.30 -8.94 -7.53
C ASP A 249 -5.03 -8.23 -8.87
N ALA A 250 -3.79 -8.30 -9.36
CA ALA A 250 -3.40 -7.64 -10.60
C ALA A 250 -4.26 -8.13 -11.78
N PRO A 251 -4.99 -7.25 -12.50
CA PRO A 251 -5.56 -7.64 -13.77
C PRO A 251 -4.42 -7.77 -14.80
N GLN A 252 -4.27 -8.96 -15.37
CA GLN A 252 -3.47 -9.13 -16.60
C GLN A 252 -4.04 -8.18 -17.68
N PRO A 253 -3.23 -7.40 -18.40
CA PRO A 253 -1.83 -7.65 -18.77
C PRO A 253 -0.78 -6.68 -18.19
N LEU A 254 -1.16 -5.72 -17.33
CA LEU A 254 -0.31 -4.55 -17.02
C LEU A 254 0.57 -4.65 -15.75
N GLY A 255 0.50 -5.72 -14.96
CA GLY A 255 1.37 -5.87 -13.80
C GLY A 255 1.62 -7.32 -13.42
N ARG A 256 2.88 -7.76 -13.45
CA ARG A 256 3.32 -8.96 -12.72
C ARG A 256 3.76 -8.51 -11.34
N CYS A 257 2.81 -8.33 -10.43
CA CYS A 257 3.17 -8.35 -9.02
C CYS A 257 3.60 -9.78 -8.68
N PRO A 258 4.82 -10.00 -8.15
CA PRO A 258 5.25 -11.34 -7.75
C PRO A 258 4.45 -11.80 -6.52
N TRP A 259 4.13 -13.10 -6.48
CA TRP A 259 3.32 -13.71 -5.41
C TRP A 259 4.05 -13.75 -4.05
N ALA A 260 5.37 -13.53 -4.06
CA ALA A 260 6.22 -13.44 -2.89
C ALA A 260 7.20 -12.26 -3.06
N PRO A 261 7.65 -11.62 -1.96
CA PRO A 261 8.80 -10.74 -2.03
C PRO A 261 9.98 -11.54 -2.59
N SER A 262 10.39 -11.27 -3.83
CA SER A 262 11.62 -11.84 -4.35
C SER A 262 12.76 -11.34 -3.46
N PRO A 263 13.70 -12.20 -3.02
CA PRO A 263 14.89 -11.71 -2.33
C PRO A 263 15.50 -10.65 -3.24
N ALA A 264 15.73 -9.46 -2.69
CA ALA A 264 16.42 -8.40 -3.41
C ALA A 264 17.69 -9.02 -3.96
N ARG A 265 17.76 -9.22 -5.28
CA ARG A 265 19.02 -9.62 -5.89
C ARG A 265 19.98 -8.48 -5.54
N PRO A 266 21.14 -8.76 -4.94
CA PRO A 266 22.13 -7.71 -4.77
C PRO A 266 22.36 -7.12 -6.17
N CYS A 267 22.05 -5.83 -6.35
CA CYS A 267 22.44 -5.14 -7.57
C CYS A 267 23.98 -5.28 -7.57
N SER A 268 24.51 -6.06 -8.51
CA SER A 268 25.91 -6.51 -8.57
C SER A 268 26.87 -5.35 -8.30
N ASP A 269 27.87 -5.60 -7.45
CA ASP A 269 29.02 -4.80 -6.96
C ASP A 269 29.56 -3.66 -7.86
N ALA A 270 28.69 -2.75 -8.27
CA ALA A 270 29.09 -1.47 -8.81
C ALA A 270 29.26 -0.52 -7.62
N PRO A 271 30.40 0.19 -7.50
CA PRO A 271 30.53 1.23 -6.49
C PRO A 271 29.36 2.23 -6.65
N LEU A 272 28.66 2.50 -5.55
CA LEU A 272 27.53 3.44 -5.43
C LEU A 272 27.80 4.84 -6.04
N ALA A 273 29.07 5.15 -6.35
CA ALA A 273 29.53 6.38 -7.00
C ALA A 273 29.25 6.48 -8.52
N LEU A 274 28.70 5.45 -9.18
CA LEU A 274 28.28 5.49 -10.60
C LEU A 274 26.75 5.49 -10.76
N ALA A 275 26.05 6.20 -9.89
CA ALA A 275 24.59 6.33 -9.94
C ALA A 275 24.13 7.34 -11.00
N ASP A 276 24.34 7.00 -12.28
CA ASP A 276 23.53 7.50 -13.41
C ASP A 276 22.80 6.33 -14.10
N SER A 277 22.30 5.38 -13.31
CA SER A 277 21.50 4.27 -13.83
C SER A 277 20.25 4.01 -12.98
N GLN A 278 19.41 5.04 -12.88
CA GLN A 278 18.02 4.94 -12.41
C GLN A 278 17.22 3.87 -13.20
N GLU A 279 17.71 3.44 -14.36
CA GLU A 279 17.06 2.47 -15.25
C GLU A 279 17.33 0.97 -14.94
N ARG A 280 18.23 0.59 -14.00
CA ARG A 280 18.67 -0.83 -13.88
C ARG A 280 18.03 -1.70 -12.80
N CYS A 281 17.46 -1.15 -11.72
CA CYS A 281 16.84 -1.98 -10.68
C CYS A 281 15.31 -1.73 -10.65
N SER A 282 14.56 -2.52 -11.44
CA SER A 282 13.08 -2.54 -11.42
C SER A 282 12.60 -3.61 -10.44
N CYS A 283 12.12 -3.16 -9.28
CA CYS A 283 11.60 -4.01 -8.22
C CYS A 283 10.07 -3.84 -8.13
N PRO A 284 9.26 -4.69 -8.79
CA PRO A 284 7.81 -4.59 -8.69
C PRO A 284 7.36 -4.92 -7.27
N THR A 285 6.31 -4.22 -6.80
CA THR A 285 5.70 -4.48 -5.49
C THR A 285 5.00 -5.86 -5.48
N PRO A 286 5.12 -6.64 -4.38
CA PRO A 286 4.48 -7.95 -4.29
C PRO A 286 2.95 -7.83 -4.18
N CYS A 287 2.22 -8.86 -4.60
CA CYS A 287 0.74 -8.87 -4.52
C CYS A 287 0.24 -8.82 -3.07
N ASN A 288 0.96 -9.48 -2.17
CA ASN A 288 0.65 -9.55 -0.74
C ASN A 288 1.71 -8.79 0.02
N LEU A 289 1.29 -7.71 0.68
CA LEU A 289 2.18 -6.86 1.46
C LEU A 289 1.51 -6.51 2.79
N THR A 290 2.26 -6.63 3.88
CA THR A 290 1.84 -6.11 5.19
C THR A 290 2.53 -4.79 5.43
N ARG A 291 1.76 -3.74 5.69
CA ARG A 291 2.25 -2.41 6.06
C ARG A 291 1.80 -2.07 7.47
N TYR A 292 2.54 -1.16 8.10
CA TYR A 292 2.18 -0.62 9.40
C TYR A 292 1.99 0.89 9.26
N GLY A 293 0.73 1.31 9.26
CA GLY A 293 0.37 2.71 9.45
C GLY A 293 0.81 3.16 10.84
N LYS A 294 1.32 4.39 10.95
CA LYS A 294 1.87 4.91 12.22
C LYS A 294 1.39 6.32 12.48
N GLU A 295 0.93 6.56 13.70
CA GLU A 295 0.67 7.89 14.23
C GLU A 295 1.68 8.17 15.35
N ILE A 296 2.39 9.29 15.25
CA ILE A 296 3.47 9.65 16.15
C ILE A 296 3.04 10.82 17.02
N SER A 297 3.21 10.69 18.33
CA SER A 297 3.05 11.77 19.30
C SER A 297 4.21 11.77 20.29
N MET A 298 4.50 12.92 20.90
CA MET A 298 5.70 13.09 21.73
C MET A 298 5.40 13.94 22.96
N VAL A 299 6.02 13.58 24.08
CA VAL A 299 6.03 14.37 25.33
C VAL A 299 7.45 14.54 25.84
N ARG A 300 7.72 15.60 26.59
CA ARG A 300 9.07 15.89 27.10
C ARG A 300 9.42 15.00 28.30
N ILE A 301 10.63 14.45 28.30
CA ILE A 301 11.23 13.71 29.43
C ILE A 301 12.65 14.24 29.71
N PRO A 302 13.05 14.38 30.97
CA PRO A 302 12.27 14.23 32.20
C PRO A 302 11.47 15.48 32.56
N ASN A 303 10.42 15.30 33.36
CA ASN A 303 9.75 16.42 34.03
C ASN A 303 10.67 17.01 35.12
N LYS A 304 10.38 18.24 35.57
CA LYS A 304 11.23 18.95 36.56
C LYS A 304 11.41 18.17 37.88
N GLY A 305 10.41 17.41 38.32
CA GLY A 305 10.47 16.61 39.55
C GLY A 305 11.26 15.31 39.39
N SER A 306 11.14 14.64 38.24
CA SER A 306 11.79 13.36 37.95
C SER A 306 13.25 13.51 37.50
N ALA A 307 13.66 14.70 37.02
CA ALA A 307 15.01 14.96 36.50
C ALA A 307 16.09 14.56 37.52
N ARG A 308 15.95 15.03 38.78
CA ARG A 308 16.92 14.73 39.84
C ARG A 308 16.93 13.28 40.27
N TYR A 309 15.78 12.61 40.19
CA TYR A 309 15.67 11.18 40.48
C TYR A 309 16.41 10.34 39.43
N LEU A 310 16.19 10.61 38.14
CA LEU A 310 16.82 9.89 37.03
C LEU A 310 18.34 10.13 37.00
N ALA A 311 18.77 11.37 37.23
CA ALA A 311 20.18 11.72 37.36
C ALA A 311 20.90 10.87 38.43
N ARG A 312 20.26 10.70 39.61
CA ARG A 312 20.79 9.84 40.68
C ARG A 312 20.71 8.36 40.36
N LYS A 313 19.61 7.89 39.77
CA LYS A 313 19.39 6.47 39.42
C LYS A 313 20.45 5.96 38.46
N TYR A 314 20.81 6.78 37.46
CA TYR A 314 21.75 6.39 36.39
C TYR A 314 23.15 6.99 36.55
N ASN A 315 23.42 7.69 37.65
CA ASN A 315 24.70 8.35 37.92
C ASN A 315 25.15 9.28 36.78
N LYS A 316 24.23 10.08 36.24
CA LYS A 316 24.46 11.07 35.17
C LYS A 316 23.96 12.45 35.62
N ASN A 317 24.42 13.51 34.98
CA ASN A 317 23.93 14.86 35.29
C ASN A 317 22.55 15.12 34.63
N GLU A 318 21.81 16.13 35.10
CA GLU A 318 20.46 16.42 34.58
C GLU A 318 20.46 16.85 33.10
N THR A 319 21.52 17.49 32.63
CA THR A 319 21.66 17.93 31.23
C THR A 319 21.87 16.73 30.31
N TYR A 320 22.71 15.79 30.70
CA TYR A 320 22.99 14.55 29.99
C TYR A 320 21.72 13.71 29.83
N ILE A 321 20.90 13.58 30.87
CA ILE A 321 19.62 12.88 30.76
C ILE A 321 18.71 13.58 29.73
N ARG A 322 18.67 14.92 29.69
CA ARG A 322 17.85 15.66 28.70
C ARG A 322 18.37 15.53 27.28
N GLU A 323 19.68 15.47 27.11
CA GLU A 323 20.33 15.48 25.80
C GLU A 323 20.53 14.07 25.24
N ASN A 324 20.63 13.04 26.07
CA ASN A 324 20.98 11.70 25.61
C ASN A 324 19.84 10.68 25.77
N PHE A 325 18.93 10.85 26.72
CA PHE A 325 17.91 9.84 26.97
C PHE A 325 16.69 10.08 26.11
N LEU A 326 16.18 9.02 25.49
CA LEU A 326 14.88 8.99 24.83
C LEU A 326 14.06 7.80 25.33
N VAL A 327 12.74 7.91 25.24
CA VAL A 327 11.83 6.78 25.45
C VAL A 327 11.03 6.58 24.18
N LEU A 328 10.87 5.33 23.77
CA LEU A 328 10.13 4.95 22.58
C LEU A 328 9.10 3.88 22.96
N ASP A 329 7.83 4.20 22.71
CA ASP A 329 6.68 3.33 22.93
C ASP A 329 6.06 2.96 21.58
N ILE A 330 6.09 1.68 21.22
CA ILE A 330 5.47 1.16 20.00
C ILE A 330 4.40 0.16 20.37
N PHE A 331 3.16 0.46 20.00
CA PHE A 331 2.00 -0.37 20.34
C PHE A 331 0.96 -0.35 19.22
N PHE A 332 0.02 -1.30 19.26
CA PHE A 332 -1.15 -1.25 18.38
C PHE A 332 -2.28 -0.46 19.04
N GLU A 333 -2.99 0.37 18.28
CA GLU A 333 -4.17 1.07 18.77
C GLU A 333 -5.26 0.09 19.23
N ALA A 334 -5.59 -0.85 18.35
CA ALA A 334 -6.56 -1.91 18.58
C ALA A 334 -6.12 -3.22 17.90
N LEU A 335 -6.84 -4.30 18.17
CA LEU A 335 -6.56 -5.63 17.60
C LEU A 335 -7.28 -5.87 16.27
N ASN A 336 -7.45 -4.84 15.47
CA ASN A 336 -8.04 -4.85 14.13
C ASN A 336 -6.95 -4.71 13.06
N TYR A 337 -7.05 -5.41 11.93
CA TYR A 337 -6.27 -5.07 10.74
C TYR A 337 -7.19 -4.48 9.68
N GLU A 338 -6.64 -3.57 8.90
CA GLU A 338 -7.27 -3.03 7.72
C GLU A 338 -6.87 -3.89 6.51
N ALA A 339 -7.84 -4.60 5.92
CA ALA A 339 -7.66 -5.35 4.69
C ALA A 339 -7.97 -4.44 3.50
N ILE A 340 -6.96 -4.20 2.66
CA ILE A 340 -7.04 -3.38 1.45
C ILE A 340 -6.94 -4.33 0.26
N GLU A 341 -8.08 -4.70 -0.31
CA GLU A 341 -8.16 -5.67 -1.42
C GLU A 341 -8.55 -4.96 -2.73
N GLN A 342 -7.67 -5.01 -3.72
CA GLN A 342 -7.98 -4.53 -5.07
C GLN A 342 -8.60 -5.66 -5.89
N LYS A 343 -9.88 -5.54 -6.21
CA LYS A 343 -10.62 -6.50 -7.05
C LYS A 343 -10.90 -5.91 -8.43
N LYS A 344 -11.12 -6.79 -9.42
CA LYS A 344 -11.63 -6.37 -10.73
C LYS A 344 -13.02 -5.74 -10.55
N ALA A 345 -13.18 -4.51 -11.01
CA ALA A 345 -14.48 -3.82 -10.96
C ALA A 345 -15.45 -4.39 -11.99
N TYR A 346 -14.92 -5.01 -13.06
CA TYR A 346 -15.71 -5.65 -14.11
C TYR A 346 -15.09 -7.00 -14.45
N ASP A 347 -15.82 -8.08 -14.16
CA ASP A 347 -15.38 -9.46 -14.36
C ASP A 347 -16.09 -10.11 -15.56
N ILE A 348 -15.65 -11.30 -15.98
CA ILE A 348 -16.22 -12.05 -17.11
C ILE A 348 -17.72 -12.29 -16.92
N ALA A 349 -18.16 -12.57 -15.69
CA ALA A 349 -19.58 -12.72 -15.39
C ALA A 349 -20.37 -11.41 -15.66
N GLY A 350 -19.80 -10.25 -15.34
CA GLY A 350 -20.38 -8.95 -15.66
C GLY A 350 -20.47 -8.70 -17.16
N LEU A 351 -19.40 -9.03 -17.91
CA LEU A 351 -19.38 -8.95 -19.36
C LEU A 351 -20.45 -9.83 -20.02
N LEU A 352 -20.56 -11.09 -19.60
CA LEU A 352 -21.56 -12.02 -20.13
C LEU A 352 -22.99 -11.58 -19.75
N GLY A 353 -23.17 -11.00 -18.56
CA GLY A 353 -24.44 -10.41 -18.13
C GLY A 353 -24.88 -9.25 -19.02
N ASP A 354 -23.98 -8.31 -19.31
CA ASP A 354 -24.29 -7.14 -20.16
C ASP A 354 -24.52 -7.53 -21.62
N ILE A 355 -23.68 -8.42 -22.17
CA ILE A 355 -23.87 -8.96 -23.54
C ILE A 355 -25.20 -9.71 -23.62
N GLY A 356 -25.48 -10.59 -22.65
CA GLY A 356 -26.71 -11.37 -22.60
C GLY A 356 -27.95 -10.50 -22.47
N GLY A 357 -27.90 -9.45 -21.64
CA GLY A 357 -28.98 -8.49 -21.48
C GLY A 357 -29.25 -7.69 -22.76
N GLN A 358 -28.20 -7.19 -23.42
CA GLN A 358 -28.32 -6.45 -24.68
C GLN A 358 -28.82 -7.33 -25.83
N MET A 359 -28.34 -8.57 -25.93
CA MET A 359 -28.84 -9.55 -26.91
C MET A 359 -30.30 -9.91 -26.65
N GLY A 360 -30.69 -10.14 -25.39
CA GLY A 360 -32.06 -10.44 -25.00
C GLY A 360 -33.04 -9.32 -25.36
N LEU A 361 -32.67 -8.06 -25.14
CA LEU A 361 -33.47 -6.90 -25.52
C LEU A 361 -33.66 -6.80 -27.04
N PHE A 362 -32.60 -7.02 -27.81
CA PHE A 362 -32.66 -6.99 -29.28
C PHE A 362 -33.52 -8.13 -29.85
N ILE A 363 -33.39 -9.34 -29.30
CA ILE A 363 -34.21 -10.48 -29.69
C ILE A 363 -35.68 -10.23 -29.33
N GLY A 364 -35.96 -9.66 -28.15
CA GLY A 364 -37.31 -9.30 -27.72
C GLY A 364 -37.98 -8.28 -28.65
N ALA A 365 -37.25 -7.22 -29.04
CA ALA A 365 -37.74 -6.25 -30.02
C ALA A 365 -37.96 -6.89 -31.41
N SER A 366 -37.08 -7.81 -31.81
CA SER A 366 -37.18 -8.52 -33.09
C SER A 366 -38.38 -9.48 -33.14
N ILE A 367 -38.75 -10.12 -32.03
CA ILE A 367 -39.93 -11.02 -31.98
C ILE A 367 -41.22 -10.24 -32.24
N LEU A 368 -41.37 -9.02 -31.70
CA LEU A 368 -42.53 -8.17 -31.97
C LEU A 368 -42.66 -7.85 -33.47
N THR A 369 -41.53 -7.58 -34.14
CA THR A 369 -41.52 -7.36 -35.60
C THR A 369 -41.90 -8.61 -36.40
N ILE A 370 -41.52 -9.79 -35.91
CA ILE A 370 -41.88 -11.07 -36.55
C ILE A 370 -43.38 -11.34 -36.41
N LEU A 371 -43.96 -11.09 -35.23
CA LEU A 371 -45.41 -11.25 -35.01
C LEU A 371 -46.22 -10.32 -35.92
N GLU A 372 -45.79 -9.08 -36.10
CA GLU A 372 -46.47 -8.13 -37.00
C GLU A 372 -46.36 -8.53 -38.50
N ILE A 373 -45.25 -9.16 -38.89
CA ILE A 373 -45.11 -9.75 -40.24
C ILE A 373 -46.04 -10.94 -40.41
N LEU A 374 -46.19 -11.79 -39.39
CA LEU A 374 -47.10 -12.93 -39.42
C LEU A 374 -48.56 -12.46 -39.52
N ASP A 375 -48.97 -11.48 -38.71
CA ASP A 375 -50.31 -10.88 -38.80
C ASP A 375 -50.58 -10.34 -40.22
N TYR A 376 -49.62 -9.60 -40.80
CA TYR A 376 -49.76 -9.10 -42.17
C TYR A 376 -49.84 -10.20 -43.24
N VAL A 377 -49.13 -11.31 -43.06
CA VAL A 377 -49.19 -12.47 -43.98
C VAL A 377 -50.51 -13.21 -43.82
N TYR A 378 -51.02 -13.37 -42.60
CA TYR A 378 -52.31 -14.00 -42.31
C TYR A 378 -53.51 -13.16 -42.77
N GLU A 379 -53.40 -11.83 -42.80
CA GLU A 379 -54.45 -10.94 -43.29
C GLU A 379 -54.49 -10.88 -44.84
N SER A 380 -53.40 -11.26 -45.51
CA SER A 380 -53.26 -11.18 -46.98
C SER A 380 -54.04 -12.19 -47.86
N PRO A 381 -54.54 -13.36 -47.40
CA PRO A 381 -55.27 -14.27 -48.29
C PRO A 381 -56.75 -13.89 -48.53
N CYS A 382 -57.33 -12.94 -47.81
CA CYS A 382 -58.80 -12.76 -47.80
C CYS A 382 -59.37 -11.83 -48.91
N GLU A 383 -58.54 -11.17 -49.72
CA GLU A 383 -59.06 -10.24 -50.75
C GLU A 383 -59.22 -10.84 -52.17
N THR A 384 -58.91 -12.13 -52.40
CA THR A 384 -58.97 -12.70 -53.77
C THR A 384 -60.06 -13.74 -54.02
N LEU A 385 -60.95 -14.01 -53.05
CA LEU A 385 -62.00 -15.03 -53.21
C LEU A 385 -63.38 -14.53 -52.75
N GLY A 386 -63.97 -13.58 -53.48
CA GLY A 386 -65.27 -13.04 -53.10
C GLY A 386 -65.97 -12.14 -54.10
N ARG A 387 -65.87 -12.40 -55.42
CA ARG A 387 -66.79 -11.80 -56.39
C ARG A 387 -67.11 -12.78 -57.53
N HIS A 388 -68.19 -13.56 -57.37
CA HIS A 388 -69.01 -13.99 -58.50
C HIS A 388 -70.45 -14.37 -58.03
N VAL A 389 -71.40 -13.51 -58.43
CA VAL A 389 -72.74 -13.78 -59.04
C VAL A 389 -73.88 -14.41 -58.22
N GLU A 390 -74.99 -13.67 -58.11
CA GLU A 390 -76.40 -13.94 -58.49
C GLU A 390 -77.28 -12.86 -57.81
N GLY A 391 -78.10 -12.06 -58.52
CA GLY A 391 -79.39 -12.45 -59.10
C GLY A 391 -80.53 -12.10 -58.11
N THR A 392 -81.10 -10.89 -58.13
CA THR A 392 -82.36 -10.50 -58.81
C THR A 392 -83.64 -10.49 -57.93
N TYR A 393 -84.51 -9.49 -58.21
CA TYR A 393 -85.94 -9.25 -57.90
C TYR A 393 -86.45 -8.82 -56.50
N ASN A 394 -86.60 -7.50 -56.35
CA ASN A 394 -87.81 -6.69 -56.10
C ASN A 394 -89.06 -7.22 -55.33
N ALA A 395 -89.42 -6.44 -54.32
CA ALA A 395 -90.70 -5.69 -54.14
C ALA A 395 -91.55 -6.03 -52.91
N GLY A 396 -91.71 -5.01 -52.04
CA GLY A 396 -93.05 -4.57 -51.65
C GLY A 396 -93.34 -4.42 -50.15
N ILE A 397 -93.79 -3.20 -49.82
CA ILE A 397 -94.81 -2.85 -48.82
C ILE A 397 -94.29 -2.48 -47.40
N LEU A 398 -94.07 -1.17 -47.21
CA LEU A 398 -94.41 -0.40 -45.99
C LEU A 398 -95.89 0.07 -46.10
N PRO A 399 -96.55 0.67 -45.08
CA PRO A 399 -96.03 1.20 -43.80
C PRO A 399 -96.90 0.82 -42.58
N ASN A 400 -96.53 1.24 -41.36
CA ASN A 400 -97.56 1.75 -40.44
C ASN A 400 -97.00 2.66 -39.33
N HIS A 401 -97.80 3.70 -39.08
CA HIS A 401 -97.55 4.84 -38.22
C HIS A 401 -97.60 4.52 -36.71
N HIS A 402 -96.82 5.30 -35.95
CA HIS A 402 -96.93 5.69 -34.54
C HIS A 402 -98.39 5.74 -33.99
N HIS A 403 -98.71 5.49 -32.71
CA HIS A 403 -98.10 6.05 -31.50
C HIS A 403 -98.55 5.30 -30.21
N ARG A 404 -97.69 5.40 -29.18
CA ARG A 404 -97.95 5.52 -27.72
C ARG A 404 -97.97 4.27 -26.80
N HIS A 405 -96.97 4.32 -25.89
CA HIS A 405 -97.01 4.19 -24.43
C HIS A 405 -96.69 2.84 -23.72
N HIS A 406 -95.72 2.99 -22.80
CA HIS A 406 -95.49 2.34 -21.49
C HIS A 406 -94.73 1.00 -21.38
N TYR A 407 -93.54 1.12 -20.74
CA TYR A 407 -92.72 0.17 -19.96
C TYR A 407 -93.55 -0.71 -18.98
N PRO A 408 -93.06 -1.87 -18.44
CA PRO A 408 -91.69 -2.07 -17.92
C PRO A 408 -91.06 -3.50 -17.92
N HIS A 409 -89.81 -3.55 -17.43
CA HIS A 409 -89.09 -4.66 -16.75
C HIS A 409 -88.42 -5.84 -17.52
N GLN A 410 -87.14 -6.02 -17.12
CA GLN A 410 -86.39 -7.27 -16.85
C GLN A 410 -85.64 -8.04 -17.96
N GLY A 411 -84.41 -8.44 -17.60
CA GLY A 411 -83.58 -9.48 -18.24
C GLY A 411 -82.28 -8.92 -18.85
N VAL A 412 -81.15 -8.78 -18.13
CA VAL A 412 -80.20 -9.80 -17.63
C VAL A 412 -79.35 -10.44 -18.75
N PHE A 413 -78.02 -10.23 -18.64
CA PHE A 413 -76.89 -10.99 -19.22
C PHE A 413 -76.83 -11.01 -20.77
N GLU A 414 -75.70 -10.93 -21.46
CA GLU A 414 -74.41 -11.64 -21.38
C GLU A 414 -73.52 -10.91 -22.43
N ASP A 415 -72.31 -10.45 -22.13
CA ASP A 415 -71.03 -11.16 -22.29
C ASP A 415 -70.24 -10.82 -23.58
N PHE A 416 -68.90 -10.92 -23.43
CA PHE A 416 -67.82 -10.92 -24.44
C PHE A 416 -67.53 -9.60 -25.19
N ALA A 417 -66.45 -8.91 -24.82
CA ALA A 417 -65.07 -9.14 -25.24
C ALA A 417 -64.77 -8.59 -26.65
N CYS A 418 -63.97 -7.52 -26.69
CA CYS A 418 -62.68 -7.44 -27.37
C CYS A 418 -61.92 -6.23 -26.82
#